data_AF-A0A151JEK2-F1
#
_entry.id   AF-A0A151JEK2-F1
#
_cell.length_a   1.000
_cell.length_b   1.000
_cell.length_c   1.000
_cell.angle_alpha   90.00
_cell.angle_beta   90.00
_cell.angle_gamma   90.00
#
_symmetry.space_group_name_H-M   'P 1'
#
loop_
_entity.id
_entity.type
_entity.pdbx_description
1 polymer ?
#
loop_
_entity_poly.entity_id
_entity_poly.type
_entity_poly.pdbx_seq_one_letter_code
_entity_poly.pdbx_strand_id
1 'polypeptide(L)' 'MNRKKKINQIYNARMKKQNAKLHKSNKPRYISKADRAKMEAEQALENLPQVESIESQTDVQSDSQ' A
#
# COMPACT_ATOMS: atom_id res chain seq x y z
N MET A 1 14.23 -20.35 40.36
CA MET A 1 14.35 -20.10 38.90
C MET A 1 15.76 -19.65 38.58
N ASN A 2 16.52 -20.40 37.79
CA ASN A 2 17.88 -20.02 37.43
C ASN A 2 17.91 -18.64 36.75
N ARG A 3 18.93 -17.83 37.07
CA ARG A 3 19.11 -16.45 36.56
C ARG A 3 18.95 -16.37 35.04
N LYS A 4 19.51 -17.32 34.30
CA LYS A 4 19.39 -17.45 32.84
C LYS A 4 17.93 -17.57 32.37
N LYS A 5 17.11 -18.40 33.02
CA LYS A 5 15.68 -18.54 32.70
C LYS A 5 14.92 -17.23 32.94
N LYS A 6 15.24 -16.51 34.02
CA LYS A 6 14.61 -15.21 34.36
C LYS A 6 14.88 -14.14 33.32
N ILE A 7 16.12 -14.00 32.88
CA ILE A 7 16.49 -13.02 31.86
C ILE A 7 15.74 -13.31 30.55
N ASN A 8 15.74 -14.57 30.10
CA ASN A 8 15.06 -14.96 28.86
C ASN A 8 13.54 -14.75 28.93
N GLN A 9 12.92 -15.04 30.08
CA GLN A 9 11.49 -14.81 30.27
C GLN A 9 11.13 -13.32 30.17
N ILE A 10 11.92 -12.45 30.83
CA ILE A 10 11.71 -10.99 30.79
C ILE A 10 11.91 -10.46 29.36
N TYR A 11 12.97 -10.91 28.68
CA TYR A 11 13.26 -10.52 27.29
C TYR A 11 12.10 -10.90 26.36
N ASN A 12 11.66 -12.16 26.41
CA ASN A 12 10.55 -12.65 25.58
C ASN A 12 9.24 -11.92 25.87
N ALA A 13 8.95 -11.60 27.14
CA ALA A 13 7.76 -10.83 27.51
C ALA A 13 7.80 -9.41 26.93
N ARG A 14 8.96 -8.74 26.95
CA ARG A 14 9.14 -7.41 26.34
C ARG A 14 8.99 -7.45 24.82
N MET A 15 9.62 -8.42 24.16
CA MET A 15 9.51 -8.62 22.71
C MET A 15 8.05 -8.87 22.29
N LYS A 16 7.33 -9.74 22.99
CA LYS A 16 5.90 -10.00 22.71
C LYS A 16 5.06 -8.73 22.88
N LYS A 17 5.30 -7.94 23.92
CA LYS A 17 4.58 -6.67 24.17
C LYS A 17 4.86 -5.63 23.07
N GLN A 18 6.08 -5.57 22.54
CA GLN A 18 6.42 -4.69 21.43
C GLN A 18 5.76 -5.15 20.12
N ASN A 19 5.85 -6.44 19.80
CA ASN A 19 5.25 -6.99 18.58
C ASN A 19 3.73 -6.85 18.59
N ALA A 20 3.07 -7.09 19.73
CA ALA A 20 1.63 -6.88 19.90
C ALA A 20 1.17 -5.46 19.55
N LYS A 21 2.01 -4.44 19.75
CA LYS A 21 1.68 -3.05 19.39
C LYS A 21 1.86 -2.75 17.90
N LEU A 22 2.73 -3.51 17.22
CA LEU A 22 3.05 -3.31 15.80
C LEU A 22 2.07 -4.05 14.86
N HIS A 23 1.35 -5.05 15.37
CA HIS A 23 0.37 -5.79 14.59
C HIS A 23 -0.86 -4.92 14.28
N LYS A 24 -0.89 -4.38 13.05
CA LYS A 24 -2.12 -3.87 12.42
C LYS A 24 -2.97 -5.03 11.90
N SER A 25 -4.29 -4.92 11.97
CA SER A 25 -5.19 -5.89 11.35
C SER A 25 -5.08 -5.82 9.83
N ASN A 26 -5.01 -6.97 9.15
CA ASN A 26 -5.04 -7.04 7.67
C ASN A 26 -6.39 -6.62 7.05
N LYS A 27 -7.39 -6.30 7.88
CA LYS A 27 -8.70 -5.87 7.41
C LYS A 27 -8.65 -4.37 7.13
N PRO A 28 -9.17 -3.90 5.98
CA PRO A 28 -9.30 -2.47 5.76
C PRO A 28 -10.20 -1.89 6.85
N ARG A 29 -9.81 -0.73 7.38
CA ARG A 29 -10.62 -0.02 8.38
C ARG A 29 -11.98 0.28 7.76
N TYR A 30 -13.07 -0.09 8.45
CA TYR A 30 -14.40 0.30 8.01
C TYR A 30 -14.52 1.83 8.05
N ILE A 31 -14.97 2.39 6.93
CA ILE A 31 -15.24 3.81 6.74
C ILE A 31 -16.69 3.93 6.30
N SER A 32 -17.31 5.08 6.57
CA SER A 32 -18.71 5.31 6.23
C SER A 32 -18.92 5.25 4.71
N LYS A 33 -20.18 5.05 4.26
CA LYS A 33 -20.52 5.03 2.83
C LYS A 33 -20.09 6.32 2.12
N ALA A 34 -20.22 7.47 2.79
CA ALA A 34 -19.82 8.77 2.24
C ALA A 34 -18.29 8.88 2.09
N ASP A 35 -17.52 8.40 3.07
CA ASP A 35 -16.06 8.45 3.02
C ASP A 35 -15.49 7.47 1.98
N ARG A 36 -16.15 6.32 1.80
CA ARG A 36 -15.77 5.34 0.76
C ARG A 36 -15.97 5.92 -0.64
N ALA A 37 -17.09 6.58 -0.91
CA ALA A 37 -17.34 7.22 -2.20
C ALA A 37 -16.33 8.33 -2.51
N LYS A 38 -15.90 9.10 -1.50
CA LYS A 38 -14.85 10.12 -1.64
C LYS A 38 -13.49 9.51 -1.99
N MET A 39 -13.08 8.46 -1.27
CA MET A 39 -11.81 7.77 -1.56
C MET A 39 -11.83 7.05 -2.92
N GLU A 40 -12.95 6.47 -3.34
CA GLU A 40 -13.08 5.84 -4.66
C GLU A 40 -13.02 6.88 -5.79
N ALA A 41 -13.63 8.06 -5.61
CA ALA A 41 -13.54 9.16 -6.57
C ALA A 41 -12.11 9.73 -6.67
N GLU A 42 -11.41 9.89 -5.54
CA GLU A 42 -10.00 10.31 -5.51
C GLU A 42 -9.08 9.27 -6.15
N GLN A 43 -9.28 7.97 -5.83
CA GLN A 43 -8.52 6.88 -6.44
C GLN A 43 -8.80 6.71 -7.94
N ALA A 44 -10.03 6.99 -8.40
CA ALA A 44 -10.36 6.97 -9.83
C ALA A 44 -9.70 8.14 -10.58
N LEU A 45 -9.52 9.29 -9.93
CA LEU A 45 -8.82 10.45 -10.49
C LEU A 45 -7.30 10.23 -10.57
N GLU A 46 -6.72 9.51 -9.61
CA GLU A 46 -5.28 9.23 -9.55
C GLU A 46 -4.88 8.03 -10.44
N ASN A 47 -5.78 7.08 -10.67
CA ASN A 47 -5.54 5.91 -11.54
C ASN A 47 -5.93 6.11 -13.01
N LEU A 48 -6.10 7.35 -13.50
CA LEU A 48 -6.21 7.55 -14.96
C LEU A 48 -4.90 7.07 -15.61
N PRO A 49 -4.96 6.04 -16.48
CA PRO A 49 -3.77 5.63 -17.20
C PRO A 49 -3.44 6.74 -18.20
N GLN A 50 -2.28 7.37 -18.02
CA GLN A 50 -1.69 8.28 -19.00
C GLN A 50 -1.33 7.47 -20.25
N VAL A 51 -2.29 7.27 -21.16
CA VAL A 51 -2.08 6.57 -22.44
C VAL A 51 -2.83 7.30 -23.56
N GLU A 52 -2.51 8.58 -23.80
CA GLU A 52 -3.03 9.31 -24.96
C GLU A 52 -2.00 10.25 -25.61
N SER A 53 -0.70 9.90 -25.63
CA SER A 53 0.30 10.79 -26.25
C SER A 53 1.37 10.15 -27.13
N ILE A 54 1.11 8.99 -27.76
CA ILE A 54 2.09 8.37 -28.70
C ILE A 54 1.57 8.23 -30.14
N GLU A 55 0.29 8.41 -30.45
CA GLU A 55 -0.26 8.04 -31.77
C GLU A 55 -0.09 9.07 -32.91
N SER A 56 0.59 10.21 -32.74
CA SER A 56 0.63 11.25 -33.78
C SER A 56 1.94 11.39 -34.57
N GLN A 57 2.81 10.37 -34.63
CA GLN A 57 4.07 10.46 -35.41
C GLN A 57 4.47 9.15 -36.10
N THR A 58 3.62 8.59 -36.97
CA THR A 58 4.10 7.69 -38.04
C THR A 58 3.24 7.86 -39.29
N ASP A 59 3.26 9.03 -39.90
CA ASP A 59 2.66 9.19 -41.24
C ASP A 59 3.34 10.33 -42.01
N VAL A 60 4.54 10.05 -42.54
CA VAL A 60 5.05 10.57 -43.82
C VAL A 60 6.49 10.08 -44.03
N GLN A 61 6.65 8.97 -44.75
CA GLN A 61 7.82 8.74 -45.62
C GLN A 61 7.54 7.54 -46.54
N SER A 62 6.57 7.72 -47.43
CA SER A 62 6.39 6.89 -48.62
C SER A 62 6.04 7.77 -49.80
N ASP A 63 7.00 8.60 -50.24
CA ASP A 63 7.14 8.96 -51.66
C ASP A 63 8.36 9.86 -51.88
N SER A 64 9.28 9.42 -52.73
CA SER A 64 9.97 10.23 -53.76
C SER A 64 11.38 9.69 -54.08
N GLN A 65 11.44 9.00 -55.23
CA GLN A 65 12.57 8.73 -56.14
C GLN A 65 13.65 7.71 -55.76
#